data_AF-A0A8C6U1L7-F1
#
_entry.id   AF-A0A8C6U1L7-F1
#
_cell.length_a   1.000
_cell.length_b   1.000
_cell.length_c   1.000
_cell.angle_alpha   90.00
_cell.angle_beta   90.00
_cell.angle_gamma   90.00
#
_symmetry.space_group_name_H-M   'P 1'
#
loop_
_entity.id
_entity.type
_entity.pdbx_description
1 polymer ?
#
loop_
_entity_poly.entity_id
_entity_poly.type
_entity_poly.pdbx_seq_one_letter_code
_entity_poly.pdbx_strand_id
1 'polypeptide(L)'
;PWCSIIYDKADGVGILFKNDQVTVIKKREIIPGRLLLVDCFYQNHKFRLINVYTSQQFKKKCKLLRKMREILTVNYTTIICGDFNIITEEKDRIASTVYKTSKEGKLLKEISQEHDLIDAFRALNPNVYGFTRYDSKSKTRIDRIYTSSNVKILSYKPS
;
A
#
# COMPACT_ATOMS: atom_id res chain seq x y z
N PRO A 1 -16.51 0.98 12.95
CA PRO A 1 -16.46 -0.50 12.85
C PRO A 1 -15.01 -1.01 12.90
N TRP A 2 -14.72 -2.03 13.71
CA TRP A 2 -13.37 -2.60 13.86
C TRP A 2 -13.22 -3.88 13.04
N CYS A 3 -12.08 -4.02 12.36
CA CYS A 3 -11.77 -5.19 11.54
C CYS A 3 -10.29 -5.57 11.69
N SER A 4 -10.01 -6.59 12.49
CA SER A 4 -8.70 -7.24 12.59
C SER A 4 -8.87 -8.75 12.82
N ILE A 5 -7.94 -9.56 12.29
CA ILE A 5 -7.75 -10.96 12.72
C ILE A 5 -6.23 -11.21 12.78
N ILE A 6 -5.78 -11.79 13.89
CA ILE A 6 -4.37 -12.05 14.21
C ILE A 6 -4.20 -13.57 14.16
N TYR A 7 -3.31 -14.06 13.29
CA TYR A 7 -3.09 -15.51 13.09
C TYR A 7 -1.72 -16.00 13.60
N ASP A 8 -0.77 -15.09 13.89
CA ASP A 8 0.56 -15.44 14.42
C ASP A 8 1.06 -14.35 15.37
N LYS A 9 1.97 -14.68 16.30
CA LYS A 9 2.43 -13.76 17.37
C LYS A 9 3.11 -12.48 16.86
N ALA A 10 3.42 -12.39 15.56
CA ALA A 10 4.12 -11.27 14.92
C ALA A 10 3.48 -10.73 13.63
N ASP A 11 2.28 -11.22 13.24
CA ASP A 11 1.60 -10.83 12.00
C ASP A 11 0.19 -10.29 12.27
N GLY A 12 -0.23 -9.28 11.51
CA GLY A 12 -1.56 -8.72 11.61
C GLY A 12 -1.76 -7.49 10.72
N VAL A 13 -2.92 -7.41 10.08
CA VAL A 13 -3.37 -6.25 9.32
C VAL A 13 -4.77 -5.87 9.76
N GLY A 14 -5.06 -4.57 9.74
CA GLY A 14 -6.37 -4.04 10.11
C GLY A 14 -6.69 -2.77 9.34
N ILE A 15 -7.99 -2.48 9.23
CA ILE A 15 -8.50 -1.20 8.72
C ILE A 15 -9.49 -0.70 9.76
N LEU A 16 -9.28 0.52 10.24
CA LEU A 16 -10.12 1.17 11.24
C LEU A 16 -10.87 2.34 10.61
N PHE A 17 -12.19 2.37 10.81
CA PHE A 17 -13.04 3.49 10.43
C PHE A 17 -13.46 4.26 11.68
N LYS A 18 -13.19 5.57 11.69
CA LYS A 18 -13.49 6.47 12.81
C LYS A 18 -14.99 6.60 13.08
N ASN A 19 -15.80 6.63 12.03
CA ASN A 19 -17.25 6.83 12.13
C ASN A 19 -18.01 5.73 11.38
N ASP A 20 -19.33 5.79 11.49
CA ASP A 20 -20.33 4.89 10.89
C ASP A 20 -20.67 5.24 9.43
N GLN A 21 -20.05 6.29 8.86
CA GLN A 21 -20.27 6.72 7.48
C GLN A 21 -19.73 5.73 6.44
N VAL A 22 -19.02 4.69 6.90
CA VAL A 22 -18.50 3.63 6.06
C VAL A 22 -19.31 2.36 6.26
N THR A 23 -19.97 1.93 5.18
CA THR A 23 -20.71 0.65 5.15
C THR A 23 -19.83 -0.41 4.50
N VAL A 24 -19.36 -1.38 5.30
CA VAL A 24 -18.56 -2.50 4.80
C VAL A 24 -19.45 -3.48 4.03
N ILE A 25 -19.10 -3.74 2.77
CA ILE A 25 -19.78 -4.69 1.90
C ILE A 25 -19.15 -6.08 2.04
N LYS A 26 -17.80 -6.12 2.05
CA LYS A 26 -17.03 -7.36 2.00
C LYS A 26 -15.70 -7.18 2.68
N LYS A 27 -15.28 -8.20 3.42
CA LYS A 27 -13.94 -8.33 3.99
C LYS A 27 -13.33 -9.65 3.56
N ARG A 28 -12.09 -9.66 3.08
CA ARG A 28 -11.33 -10.87 2.82
C ARG A 28 -9.86 -10.70 3.18
N GLU A 29 -9.32 -11.63 3.94
CA GLU A 29 -7.88 -11.85 4.00
C GLU A 29 -7.46 -12.73 2.83
N ILE A 30 -6.81 -12.12 1.85
CA ILE A 30 -6.32 -12.81 0.65
C ILE A 30 -5.04 -13.59 1.00
N ILE A 31 -4.22 -13.01 1.88
CA ILE A 31 -3.12 -13.68 2.54
C ILE A 31 -3.26 -13.39 4.03
N PRO A 32 -3.46 -14.42 4.88
CA PRO A 32 -3.64 -14.24 6.31
C PRO A 32 -2.58 -13.33 6.93
N GLY A 33 -3.03 -12.30 7.66
CA GLY A 33 -2.16 -11.34 8.34
C GLY A 33 -1.28 -10.44 7.44
N ARG A 34 -1.45 -10.48 6.11
CA ARG A 34 -0.52 -9.83 5.16
C ARG A 34 -1.18 -9.07 4.02
N LEU A 35 -2.36 -9.51 3.56
CA LEU A 35 -3.08 -8.86 2.48
C LEU A 35 -4.58 -8.88 2.78
N LEU A 36 -5.09 -7.75 3.27
CA LEU A 36 -6.49 -7.57 3.64
C LEU A 36 -7.18 -6.70 2.60
N LEU A 37 -8.30 -7.18 2.08
CA LEU A 37 -9.19 -6.46 1.17
C LEU A 37 -10.49 -6.15 1.91
N VAL A 38 -10.93 -4.90 1.83
CA VAL A 38 -12.22 -4.43 2.30
C VAL A 38 -12.90 -3.66 1.17
N ASP A 39 -14.05 -4.15 0.72
CA ASP A 39 -14.95 -3.37 -0.13
C ASP A 39 -15.95 -2.65 0.77
N CYS A 40 -16.16 -1.36 0.55
CA CYS A 40 -17.10 -0.56 1.32
C CYS A 40 -17.77 0.52 0.48
N PHE A 41 -18.82 1.11 1.04
CA PHE A 41 -19.38 2.38 0.60
C PHE A 41 -18.95 3.50 1.55
N TYR A 42 -18.63 4.66 0.99
CA TYR A 42 -18.49 5.92 1.70
C TYR A 42 -19.16 7.00 0.87
N GLN A 43 -20.12 7.73 1.46
CA GLN A 43 -20.92 8.76 0.74
C GLN A 43 -21.49 8.25 -0.60
N ASN A 44 -22.10 7.06 -0.60
CA ASN A 44 -22.64 6.37 -1.79
C ASN A 44 -21.62 6.02 -2.89
N HIS A 45 -20.32 6.22 -2.67
CA HIS A 45 -19.26 5.80 -3.59
C HIS A 45 -18.64 4.49 -3.13
N LYS A 46 -18.37 3.61 -4.10
CA LYS A 46 -17.81 2.28 -3.86
C LYS A 46 -16.29 2.33 -3.79
N PHE A 47 -15.72 1.89 -2.68
CA PHE A 47 -14.28 1.84 -2.46
C PHE A 47 -13.80 0.41 -2.25
N ARG A 48 -12.59 0.14 -2.74
CA ARG A 48 -11.80 -1.03 -2.37
C ARG A 48 -10.57 -0.56 -1.61
N LEU A 49 -10.49 -0.93 -0.34
CA LEU A 49 -9.36 -0.66 0.52
C LEU A 49 -8.52 -1.93 0.64
N ILE A 50 -7.23 -1.83 0.39
CA ILE A 50 -6.29 -2.94 0.47
C ILE A 50 -5.18 -2.57 1.44
N ASN A 51 -5.06 -3.30 2.54
CA ASN A 51 -3.93 -3.18 3.46
C ASN A 51 -2.88 -4.26 3.13
N VAL A 52 -1.64 -3.82 2.90
CA VAL A 52 -0.48 -4.63 2.54
C VAL A 52 0.50 -4.65 3.70
N TYR A 53 0.89 -5.84 4.13
CA TYR A 53 2.03 -6.05 5.01
C TYR A 53 2.92 -7.13 4.42
N THR A 54 4.08 -6.75 3.90
CA THR A 54 5.01 -7.68 3.24
C THR A 54 6.15 -8.11 4.15
N SER A 55 6.74 -9.27 3.86
CA SER A 55 7.98 -9.70 4.51
C SER A 55 9.22 -9.17 3.78
N GLN A 56 10.38 -9.21 4.42
CA GLN A 56 11.67 -8.90 3.78
C GLN A 56 12.07 -9.88 2.66
N GLN A 57 11.52 -11.11 2.65
CA GLN A 57 11.92 -12.17 1.72
C GLN A 57 11.37 -11.96 0.31
N PHE A 58 12.24 -12.00 -0.70
CA PHE A 58 11.91 -11.81 -2.12
C PHE A 58 10.72 -12.65 -2.60
N LYS A 59 10.75 -13.97 -2.37
CA LYS A 59 9.69 -14.89 -2.83
C LYS A 59 8.31 -14.52 -2.27
N LYS A 60 8.26 -14.11 -0.99
CA LYS A 60 7.03 -13.70 -0.31
C LYS A 60 6.51 -12.36 -0.85
N LYS A 61 7.39 -11.38 -1.13
CA LYS A 61 7.01 -10.11 -1.78
C LYS A 61 6.37 -10.36 -3.14
N CYS A 62 7.02 -11.13 -4.02
CA CYS A 62 6.47 -11.43 -5.34
C CYS A 62 5.16 -12.23 -5.29
N LYS A 63 5.01 -13.17 -4.33
CA LYS A 63 3.75 -13.88 -4.13
C LYS A 63 2.62 -12.92 -3.73
N LEU A 64 2.89 -12.01 -2.79
CA LEU A 64 1.92 -11.00 -2.37
C LEU A 64 1.54 -10.07 -3.53
N LEU A 65 2.52 -9.52 -4.25
CA LEU A 65 2.27 -8.62 -5.39
C LEU A 65 1.42 -9.28 -6.48
N ARG A 66 1.66 -10.56 -6.81
CA ARG A 66 0.82 -11.29 -7.76
C ARG A 66 -0.61 -11.47 -7.25
N LYS A 67 -0.79 -11.79 -5.97
CA LYS A 67 -2.12 -11.88 -5.36
C LYS A 67 -2.83 -10.54 -5.28
N MET A 68 -2.09 -9.46 -5.04
CA MET A 68 -2.60 -8.09 -5.11
C MET A 68 -3.06 -7.78 -6.53
N ARG A 69 -2.26 -8.09 -7.55
CA ARG A 69 -2.63 -7.92 -8.97
C ARG A 69 -3.95 -8.62 -9.31
N GLU A 70 -4.15 -9.86 -8.86
CA GLU A 70 -5.38 -10.64 -9.11
C GLU A 70 -6.65 -9.99 -8.52
N ILE A 71 -6.53 -9.18 -7.47
CA ILE A 71 -7.68 -8.56 -6.77
C ILE A 71 -7.92 -7.10 -7.17
N LEU A 72 -7.10 -6.52 -8.05
CA LEU A 72 -7.34 -5.19 -8.60
C LEU A 72 -8.33 -5.31 -9.76
N THR A 73 -9.59 -4.98 -9.51
CA THR A 73 -10.68 -5.04 -10.49
C THR A 73 -11.18 -3.63 -10.81
N VAL A 74 -11.58 -3.40 -12.06
CA VAL A 74 -11.93 -2.07 -12.59
C VAL A 74 -13.14 -1.36 -11.94
N ASN A 75 -14.02 -2.07 -11.23
CA ASN A 75 -15.30 -1.50 -10.74
C ASN A 75 -15.23 -0.79 -9.37
N TYR A 76 -14.03 -0.49 -8.87
CA TYR A 76 -13.84 0.13 -7.56
C TYR A 76 -12.79 1.22 -7.60
N THR A 77 -13.11 2.36 -6.99
CA THR A 77 -12.08 3.32 -6.59
C THR A 77 -11.20 2.66 -5.52
N THR A 78 -9.93 2.45 -5.84
CA THR A 78 -9.03 1.64 -5.01
C THR A 78 -8.07 2.51 -4.23
N ILE A 79 -7.89 2.18 -2.95
CA ILE A 79 -6.83 2.71 -2.08
C ILE A 79 -6.06 1.52 -1.54
N ILE A 80 -4.74 1.51 -1.75
CA ILE A 80 -3.83 0.47 -1.26
C ILE A 80 -2.85 1.15 -0.31
N CYS A 81 -2.69 0.64 0.90
CA CYS A 81 -1.73 1.20 1.84
C CYS A 81 -1.03 0.11 2.67
N GLY A 82 0.08 0.48 3.30
CA GLY A 82 0.79 -0.36 4.26
C GLY A 82 2.29 -0.49 3.97
N ASP A 83 2.92 -1.49 4.58
CA ASP A 83 4.37 -1.74 4.47
C ASP A 83 4.65 -2.72 3.31
N PHE A 84 5.07 -2.15 2.19
CA PHE A 84 5.46 -2.88 0.99
C PHE A 84 6.87 -3.45 1.09
N ASN A 85 7.69 -2.98 2.04
CA ASN A 85 9.08 -3.40 2.19
C ASN A 85 9.87 -3.35 0.86
N ILE A 86 9.50 -2.42 -0.04
CA ILE A 86 10.00 -2.30 -1.40
C ILE A 86 10.37 -0.85 -1.68
N ILE A 87 11.55 -0.69 -2.26
CA ILE A 87 12.08 0.58 -2.77
C ILE A 87 11.84 0.59 -4.28
N THR A 88 11.21 1.64 -4.81
CA THR A 88 10.90 1.76 -6.24
C THR A 88 11.73 2.82 -6.94
N GLU A 89 12.28 3.78 -6.20
CA GLU A 89 13.08 4.88 -6.73
C GLU A 89 14.28 5.19 -5.83
N GLU A 90 15.31 5.80 -6.38
CA GLU A 90 16.50 6.21 -5.62
C GLU A 90 16.14 7.15 -4.47
N LYS A 91 15.24 8.10 -4.72
CA LYS A 91 14.72 9.07 -3.73
C LYS A 91 13.93 8.43 -2.59
N ASP A 92 13.63 7.13 -2.67
CA ASP A 92 13.04 6.37 -1.57
C ASP A 92 14.08 5.84 -0.59
N ARG A 93 15.39 6.09 -0.79
CA ARG A 93 16.41 5.63 0.14
C ARG A 93 17.61 6.57 0.27
N ILE A 94 18.26 6.48 1.43
CA ILE A 94 19.63 6.92 1.65
C ILE A 94 20.42 5.71 2.12
N ALA A 95 21.46 5.35 1.37
CA ALA A 95 22.40 4.28 1.69
C ALA A 95 23.74 4.54 1.00
N SER A 96 24.82 3.95 1.49
CA SER A 96 26.16 4.07 0.89
C SER A 96 26.32 3.31 -0.44
N THR A 97 25.33 2.50 -0.82
CA THR A 97 25.39 1.69 -2.04
C THR A 97 24.65 2.37 -3.20
N VAL A 98 25.10 2.11 -4.43
CA VAL A 98 24.43 2.58 -5.65
C VAL A 98 23.02 2.00 -5.73
N TYR A 99 22.04 2.84 -6.05
CA TYR A 99 20.67 2.39 -6.23
C TYR A 99 20.52 1.53 -7.50
N LYS A 100 19.85 0.39 -7.36
CA LYS A 100 19.38 -0.45 -8.46
C LYS A 100 17.96 -0.89 -8.17
N THR A 101 17.05 -0.66 -9.12
CA THR A 101 15.66 -1.10 -8.98
C THR A 101 15.61 -2.63 -8.92
N SER A 102 15.06 -3.17 -7.84
CA SER A 102 14.91 -4.61 -7.63
C SER A 102 13.79 -5.20 -8.50
N LYS A 103 13.75 -6.53 -8.63
CA LYS A 103 12.73 -7.22 -9.44
C LYS A 103 11.32 -6.99 -8.89
N GLU A 104 11.17 -7.01 -7.57
CA GLU A 104 9.92 -6.69 -6.89
C GLU A 104 9.54 -5.21 -7.01
N GLY A 105 10.52 -4.30 -7.07
CA GLY A 105 10.28 -2.88 -7.38
C GLY A 105 9.76 -2.67 -8.79
N LYS A 106 10.31 -3.40 -9.78
CA LYS A 106 9.79 -3.42 -11.16
C LYS A 106 8.36 -3.95 -11.22
N LEU A 107 8.11 -5.10 -10.59
CA LEU A 107 6.77 -5.70 -10.55
C LEU A 107 5.73 -4.77 -9.91
N LEU A 108 6.09 -4.06 -8.83
CA LEU A 108 5.17 -3.10 -8.21
C LEU A 108 4.87 -1.92 -9.14
N LYS A 109 5.87 -1.40 -9.87
CA LYS A 109 5.65 -0.35 -10.88
C LYS A 109 4.78 -0.83 -12.04
N GLU A 110 5.03 -2.04 -12.54
CA GLU A 110 4.21 -2.68 -13.59
C GLU A 110 2.75 -2.77 -13.14
N ILE A 111 2.48 -3.35 -11.95
CA ILE A 111 1.12 -3.44 -11.41
C ILE A 111 0.48 -2.07 -11.27
N SER A 112 1.25 -1.07 -10.82
CA SER A 112 0.74 0.30 -10.66
C SER A 112 0.35 0.92 -12.00
N GLN A 113 1.16 0.74 -13.04
CA GLN A 113 0.87 1.22 -14.39
C GLN A 113 -0.34 0.50 -15.01
N GLU A 114 -0.41 -0.82 -14.87
CA GLU A 114 -1.51 -1.64 -15.40
C GLU A 114 -2.89 -1.28 -14.84
N HIS A 115 -2.94 -0.79 -13.60
CA HIS A 115 -4.19 -0.51 -12.89
C HIS A 115 -4.37 0.99 -12.61
N ASP A 116 -3.60 1.85 -13.28
CA ASP A 116 -3.65 3.31 -13.17
C ASP A 116 -3.60 3.81 -11.70
N LEU A 117 -2.65 3.24 -10.95
CA LEU A 117 -2.41 3.56 -9.55
C LEU A 117 -1.34 4.64 -9.41
N ILE A 118 -1.65 5.65 -8.61
CA ILE A 118 -0.77 6.77 -8.30
C ILE A 118 -0.19 6.58 -6.90
N ASP A 119 1.15 6.66 -6.75
CA ASP A 119 1.80 6.78 -5.44
C ASP A 119 1.52 8.18 -4.87
N ALA A 120 0.66 8.24 -3.85
CA ALA A 120 0.14 9.49 -3.32
C ALA A 120 1.24 10.41 -2.74
N PHE A 121 2.28 9.82 -2.15
CA PHE A 121 3.40 10.60 -1.62
C PHE A 121 4.20 11.24 -2.76
N ARG A 122 4.47 10.49 -3.83
CA ARG A 122 5.23 10.98 -4.99
C ARG A 122 4.44 11.99 -5.82
N ALA A 123 3.13 11.84 -5.92
CA ALA A 123 2.27 12.84 -6.56
C ALA A 123 2.37 14.21 -5.88
N LEU A 124 2.41 14.24 -4.55
CA LEU A 124 2.56 15.48 -3.79
C LEU A 124 4.03 15.95 -3.68
N ASN A 125 4.99 15.01 -3.71
CA ASN A 125 6.39 15.25 -3.41
C ASN A 125 7.33 14.56 -4.42
N PRO A 126 7.33 14.97 -5.70
CA PRO A 126 8.04 14.25 -6.78
C PRO A 126 9.57 14.24 -6.60
N ASN A 127 10.11 15.24 -5.89
CA ASN A 127 11.55 15.43 -5.73
C ASN A 127 12.07 15.26 -4.31
N VAL A 128 11.18 14.96 -3.34
CA VAL A 128 11.57 14.92 -1.92
C VAL A 128 12.08 13.54 -1.55
N TYR A 129 13.18 13.52 -0.78
CA TYR A 129 13.62 12.35 -0.05
C TYR A 129 12.77 12.19 1.23
N GLY A 130 11.67 11.45 1.14
CA GLY A 130 10.84 11.08 2.29
C GLY A 130 11.12 9.64 2.71
N PHE A 131 11.10 9.34 4.01
CA PHE A 131 11.38 8.02 4.56
C PHE A 131 10.34 7.62 5.60
N THR A 132 10.13 6.32 5.77
CA THR A 132 9.16 5.77 6.74
C THR A 132 9.81 4.74 7.66
N ARG A 133 10.98 4.21 7.28
CA ARG A 133 11.83 3.33 8.10
C ARG A 133 13.23 3.92 8.24
N TYR A 134 13.74 3.86 9.46
CA TYR A 134 15.06 4.35 9.86
C TYR A 134 15.86 3.20 10.47
N ASP A 135 17.04 2.96 9.95
CA ASP A 135 18.06 2.07 10.50
C ASP A 135 19.35 2.89 10.71
N SER A 136 20.22 2.40 11.57
CA SER A 136 21.57 2.92 11.83
C SER A 136 22.36 3.27 10.57
N LYS A 137 22.20 2.50 9.50
CA LYS A 137 22.96 2.61 8.25
C LYS A 137 22.16 3.12 7.06
N SER A 138 20.84 3.19 7.15
CA SER A 138 20.00 3.54 6.00
C SER A 138 18.65 4.11 6.39
N LYS A 139 18.10 4.95 5.51
CA LYS A 139 16.73 5.46 5.60
C LYS A 139 15.98 5.01 4.36
N THR A 140 14.76 4.52 4.51
CA THR A 140 13.99 3.98 3.38
C THR A 140 12.51 4.34 3.47
N ARG A 141 11.87 4.58 2.32
CA ARG A 141 10.42 4.69 2.16
C ARG A 141 9.86 3.37 1.65
N ILE A 142 9.27 2.63 2.57
CA ILE A 142 8.71 1.31 2.30
C ILE A 142 7.22 1.23 2.64
N ASP A 143 6.73 2.18 3.44
CA ASP A 143 5.31 2.39 3.66
C ASP A 143 4.78 3.31 2.58
N ARG A 144 3.72 2.88 1.90
CA ARG A 144 3.21 3.55 0.69
C ARG A 144 1.70 3.64 0.72
N ILE A 145 1.19 4.63 0.02
CA ILE A 145 -0.24 4.77 -0.28
C ILE A 145 -0.35 4.91 -1.79
N TYR A 146 -1.06 3.97 -2.41
CA TYR A 146 -1.45 4.04 -3.81
C TYR A 146 -2.95 4.30 -3.91
N THR A 147 -3.37 5.10 -4.87
CA THR A 147 -4.78 5.37 -5.13
C THR A 147 -5.06 5.23 -6.62
N SER A 148 -6.29 4.86 -6.99
CA SER A 148 -6.77 5.04 -8.36
C SER A 148 -6.61 6.50 -8.79
N SER A 149 -6.31 6.73 -10.07
CA SER A 149 -6.06 8.06 -10.64
C SER A 149 -7.22 9.06 -10.49
N ASN A 150 -8.46 8.55 -10.38
CA ASN A 150 -9.65 9.34 -10.13
C ASN A 150 -9.77 9.87 -8.69
N VAL A 151 -8.89 9.46 -7.77
CA VAL A 151 -8.84 9.98 -6.40
C VAL A 151 -8.02 11.27 -6.36
N LYS A 152 -8.65 12.38 -5.99
CA LYS A 152 -7.93 13.63 -5.74
C LYS A 152 -7.09 13.52 -4.47
N ILE A 153 -5.77 13.66 -4.62
CA ILE A 153 -4.83 13.67 -3.52
C ILE A 153 -4.67 15.11 -3.01
N LEU A 154 -4.83 15.30 -1.70
CA LEU A 154 -4.77 16.61 -1.04
C LEU A 154 -3.64 16.62 0.00
N SER A 155 -2.90 17.73 0.09
CA SER A 155 -1.98 17.96 1.21
C SER A 155 -2.78 18.36 2.45
N TYR A 156 -2.74 17.55 3.50
CA TYR A 156 -3.28 17.96 4.79
C TYR A 156 -2.22 18.82 5.52
N LYS A 157 -2.57 20.07 5.80
CA LYS A 157 -1.83 20.90 6.76
C LYS A 157 -2.68 20.94 8.03
N PRO A 158 -2.25 20.36 9.15
CA PRO A 158 -2.96 20.52 10.41
C PRO A 158 -3.00 22.02 10.74
N SER A 159 -4.21 22.51 11.00
CA SER A 159 -4.46 23.82 11.62
C SER A 159 -4.00 23.82 13.07
#